data_AF-A0A5P1ERX9-F1
#
_entry.id   AF-A0A5P1ERX9-F1
#
_cell.length_a   1.000
_cell.length_b   1.000
_cell.length_c   1.000
_cell.angle_alpha   90.00
_cell.angle_beta   90.00
_cell.angle_gamma   90.00
#
_symmetry.space_group_name_H-M   'P 1'
#
loop_
_entity.id
_entity.type
_entity.pdbx_description
1 polymer ?
#
loop_
_entity_poly.entity_id
_entity_poly.type
_entity_poly.pdbx_seq_one_letter_code
_entity_poly.pdbx_strand_id
1 'polypeptide(L)'
;MEGCRFLPKLNNEYANKRNSTYKERLSSLQNMVLIMFEHDTVLIPRETSWFGYYADGTFSPVLPTQQTALYMEDWIGLKTLDDAGRVKYLSVPGKHLGISRDDMKKHVAPYLVDKLPANIDEPVSNSRGFSSAWDVGANKVEQTDDVPLLSPFRIELNE
;
A
#
# COMPACT_ATOMS: atom_id res chain seq x y z
N MET A 1 26.62 -6.47 5.75
CA MET A 1 25.54 -5.46 5.73
C MET A 1 25.82 -4.34 6.73
N GLU A 2 27.01 -3.72 6.66
CA GLU A 2 27.38 -2.60 7.53
C GLU A 2 27.32 -1.33 6.68
N GLY A 3 26.16 -0.67 6.63
CA GLY A 3 26.00 0.57 5.88
C GLY A 3 24.54 1.00 5.68
N CYS A 4 23.65 0.05 5.41
CA CYS A 4 22.22 0.34 5.28
C CYS A 4 21.49 0.12 6.62
N ARG A 5 21.07 1.21 7.26
CA ARG A 5 20.37 1.16 8.57
C ARG A 5 18.86 0.99 8.45
N PHE A 6 18.30 1.18 7.26
CA PHE A 6 16.87 1.22 7.02
C PHE A 6 16.36 -0.08 6.38
N LEU A 7 16.74 -0.36 5.14
CA LEU A 7 16.16 -1.48 4.37
C LEU A 7 16.37 -2.85 5.04
N PRO A 8 17.58 -3.26 5.49
CA PRO A 8 17.74 -4.56 6.15
C PRO A 8 16.89 -4.73 7.41
N LYS A 9 16.62 -3.62 8.12
CA LYS A 9 15.73 -3.63 9.29
C LYS A 9 14.26 -3.75 8.86
N LEU A 10 13.82 -2.99 7.86
CA LEU A 10 12.44 -3.00 7.38
C LEU A 10 12.08 -4.34 6.72
N ASN A 11 13.02 -4.91 5.96
CA ASN A 11 12.87 -6.17 5.23
C ASN A 11 13.08 -7.41 6.09
N ASN A 12 13.30 -7.26 7.41
CA ASN A 12 13.54 -8.38 8.33
C ASN A 12 14.72 -9.30 7.89
N GLU A 13 15.80 -8.72 7.36
CA GLU A 13 16.96 -9.48 6.85
C GLU A 13 17.82 -10.08 7.98
N TYR A 14 17.81 -9.48 9.17
CA TYR A 14 18.53 -9.98 10.33
C TYR A 14 17.76 -11.12 11.01
N ALA A 15 18.15 -12.37 10.76
CA ALA A 15 17.47 -13.56 11.26
C ALA A 15 17.18 -13.55 12.79
N ASN A 16 18.11 -13.05 13.61
CA ASN A 16 17.97 -12.98 15.06
C ASN A 16 17.21 -11.73 15.56
N LYS A 17 16.77 -10.83 14.67
CA LYS A 17 16.08 -9.57 15.00
C LYS A 17 14.83 -9.32 14.15
N ARG A 18 14.30 -10.37 13.50
CA ARG A 18 13.07 -10.27 12.71
C ARG A 18 11.92 -9.78 13.59
N ASN A 19 11.17 -8.80 13.10
CA ASN A 19 10.08 -8.17 13.81
C ASN A 19 8.73 -8.70 13.31
N SER A 20 8.02 -9.47 14.15
CA SER A 20 6.71 -10.05 13.80
C SER A 20 5.64 -9.00 13.55
N THR A 21 5.69 -7.85 14.25
CA THR A 21 4.73 -6.77 14.05
C THR A 21 4.80 -6.19 12.64
N TYR A 22 5.97 -6.17 11.99
CA TYR A 22 6.07 -5.72 10.59
C TYR A 22 5.34 -6.67 9.67
N LYS A 23 5.52 -7.98 9.88
CA LYS A 23 4.82 -9.03 9.16
C LYS A 23 3.31 -8.95 9.35
N GLU A 24 2.85 -8.86 10.60
CA GLU A 24 1.43 -8.76 10.94
C GLU A 24 0.77 -7.55 10.26
N ARG A 25 1.44 -6.40 10.27
CA ARG A 25 0.92 -5.15 9.68
C ARG A 25 0.89 -5.17 8.15
N LEU A 26 1.90 -5.72 7.49
CA LEU A 26 1.85 -5.83 6.03
C LEU A 26 0.76 -6.85 5.61
N SER A 27 0.69 -7.99 6.31
CA SER A 27 -0.33 -9.01 6.08
C SER A 27 -1.77 -8.54 6.36
N SER A 28 -1.96 -7.47 7.15
CA SER A 28 -3.30 -6.93 7.43
C SER A 28 -3.84 -6.02 6.33
N LEU A 29 -3.02 -5.64 5.33
CA LEU A 29 -3.46 -4.82 4.22
C LEU A 29 -4.63 -5.47 3.46
N GLN A 30 -5.66 -4.69 3.11
CA GLN A 30 -6.77 -5.21 2.31
C GLN A 30 -6.33 -5.51 0.88
N ASN A 31 -5.50 -4.64 0.30
CA ASN A 31 -4.89 -4.82 -1.01
C ASN A 31 -3.49 -4.20 -1.01
N MET A 32 -2.56 -4.81 -1.76
CA MET A 32 -1.24 -4.27 -2.05
C MET A 32 -1.04 -4.29 -3.56
N VAL A 33 -1.16 -3.12 -4.18
CA VAL A 33 -1.04 -2.96 -5.64
C VAL A 33 0.37 -2.49 -5.96
N LEU A 34 1.13 -3.33 -6.66
CA LEU A 34 2.52 -3.10 -7.03
C LEU A 34 2.59 -2.87 -8.54
N ILE A 35 2.99 -1.66 -8.93
CA ILE A 35 3.06 -1.25 -10.33
C ILE A 35 4.53 -1.20 -10.76
N MET A 36 4.85 -1.92 -11.82
CA MET A 36 6.14 -1.86 -12.48
C MET A 36 6.01 -1.15 -13.83
N PHE A 37 6.93 -0.24 -14.11
CA PHE A 37 7.01 0.48 -15.37
C PHE A 37 7.94 -0.25 -16.34
N GLU A 38 7.44 -0.61 -17.52
CA GLU A 38 8.16 -1.47 -18.48
C GLU A 38 9.46 -0.85 -18.99
N HIS A 39 9.50 0.48 -19.10
CA HIS A 39 10.62 1.26 -19.59
C HIS A 39 11.28 2.08 -18.46
N ASP A 40 11.17 1.63 -17.21
CA ASP A 40 11.86 2.27 -16.08
C ASP A 40 13.39 2.16 -16.26
N THR A 41 14.07 3.30 -16.13
CA THR A 41 15.54 3.38 -16.16
C THR A 41 16.10 3.99 -14.87
N VAL A 42 15.25 4.28 -13.89
CA VAL A 42 15.60 4.84 -12.58
C VAL A 42 15.71 3.72 -11.56
N LEU A 43 14.77 2.79 -11.56
CA LEU A 43 14.82 1.59 -10.72
C LEU A 43 15.69 0.53 -11.39
N ILE A 44 16.78 0.14 -10.71
CA ILE A 44 17.73 -0.86 -11.19
C ILE A 44 17.93 -1.92 -10.09
N PRO A 45 17.45 -3.17 -10.27
CA PRO A 45 16.62 -3.64 -11.39
C PRO A 45 15.18 -3.11 -11.26
N ARG A 46 14.44 -2.98 -12.37
CA ARG A 46 13.04 -2.49 -12.36
C ARG A 46 12.11 -3.40 -11.53
N GLU A 47 12.45 -4.68 -11.45
CA GLU A 47 11.75 -5.72 -10.69
C GLU A 47 11.73 -5.43 -9.18
N THR A 48 12.56 -4.50 -8.69
CA THR A 48 12.47 -3.97 -7.30
C THR A 48 11.08 -3.41 -6.99
N SER A 49 10.35 -2.90 -8.00
CA SER A 49 8.95 -2.45 -7.88
C SER A 49 8.00 -3.55 -7.39
N TRP A 50 8.38 -4.80 -7.60
CA TRP A 50 7.61 -5.99 -7.23
C TRP A 50 8.25 -6.79 -6.09
N PHE A 51 9.32 -6.30 -5.44
CA PHE A 51 10.16 -7.06 -4.51
C PHE A 51 11.03 -8.16 -5.17
N GLY A 52 11.25 -8.08 -6.48
CA GLY A 52 12.32 -8.82 -7.14
C GLY A 52 13.67 -8.12 -6.97
N TYR A 53 14.78 -8.85 -7.00
CA TYR A 53 16.11 -8.27 -6.88
C TYR A 53 17.19 -9.18 -7.48
N TYR A 54 18.44 -8.71 -7.55
CA TYR A 54 19.55 -9.56 -7.95
C TYR A 54 19.79 -10.70 -6.96
N ALA A 55 20.34 -11.82 -7.47
CA ALA A 55 20.87 -12.87 -6.62
C ALA A 55 22.01 -12.35 -5.74
N ASP A 56 22.14 -12.92 -4.53
CA ASP A 56 23.13 -12.47 -3.55
C ASP A 56 24.55 -12.53 -4.11
N GLY A 57 25.29 -11.43 -3.94
CA GLY A 57 26.68 -11.32 -4.37
C GLY A 57 26.89 -11.11 -5.87
N THR A 58 25.82 -11.04 -6.67
CA THR A 58 25.92 -10.80 -8.12
C THR A 58 24.95 -9.69 -8.58
N PHE A 59 25.11 -9.24 -9.83
CA PHE A 59 24.14 -8.35 -10.50
C PHE A 59 23.34 -9.11 -11.59
N SER A 60 23.37 -10.45 -11.54
CA SER A 60 22.65 -11.32 -12.47
C SER A 60 22.67 -12.77 -11.94
N PRO A 61 21.56 -13.53 -12.05
CA PRO A 61 20.29 -13.12 -12.63
C PRO A 61 19.47 -12.21 -11.70
N VAL A 62 18.43 -11.58 -12.25
CA VAL A 62 17.36 -10.96 -11.46
C VAL A 62 16.40 -12.06 -11.03
N LEU A 63 16.21 -12.20 -9.72
CA LEU A 63 15.24 -13.09 -9.12
C LEU A 63 13.86 -12.42 -9.10
N PRO A 64 12.81 -13.08 -9.61
CA PRO A 64 11.44 -12.64 -9.36
C PRO A 64 11.12 -12.77 -7.87
N THR A 65 10.13 -12.02 -7.41
CA THR A 65 9.70 -11.94 -6.01
C THR A 65 9.55 -13.31 -5.36
N GLN A 66 8.88 -14.25 -6.04
CA GLN A 66 8.59 -15.59 -5.52
C GLN A 66 9.84 -16.47 -5.32
N GLN A 67 10.99 -16.08 -5.87
CA GLN A 67 12.28 -16.77 -5.70
C GLN A 67 13.18 -16.10 -4.66
N THR A 68 12.76 -14.98 -4.06
CA THR A 68 13.53 -14.30 -3.01
C THR A 68 13.35 -14.98 -1.66
N ALA A 69 14.38 -14.99 -0.81
CA ALA A 69 14.27 -15.52 0.55
C ALA A 69 13.21 -14.77 1.38
N LEU A 70 13.10 -13.44 1.20
CA LEU A 70 12.09 -12.59 1.81
C LEU A 70 10.66 -13.11 1.56
N TYR A 71 10.38 -13.56 0.33
CA TYR A 71 9.08 -14.13 -0.02
C TYR A 71 8.95 -15.58 0.43
N MET A 72 9.91 -16.44 0.10
CA MET A 72 9.82 -17.90 0.36
C MET A 72 9.67 -18.22 1.86
N GLU A 73 10.40 -17.50 2.70
CA GLU A 73 10.33 -17.62 4.16
C GLU A 73 9.32 -16.63 4.80
N ASP A 74 8.65 -15.82 3.98
CA ASP A 74 7.61 -14.88 4.39
C ASP A 74 8.04 -13.91 5.51
N TRP A 75 9.20 -13.26 5.34
CA TRP A 75 9.84 -12.43 6.37
C TRP A 75 8.99 -11.22 6.78
N ILE A 76 8.29 -10.65 5.82
CA ILE A 76 7.46 -9.45 6.01
C ILE A 76 5.97 -9.73 5.80
N GLY A 77 5.54 -10.98 5.59
CA GLY A 77 4.12 -11.28 5.35
C GLY A 77 3.67 -11.13 3.89
N LEU A 78 4.58 -10.85 2.96
CA LEU A 78 4.27 -10.67 1.55
C LEU A 78 3.67 -11.95 0.93
N LYS A 79 4.23 -13.12 1.23
CA LYS A 79 3.70 -14.40 0.73
C LYS A 79 2.33 -14.68 1.34
N THR A 80 2.16 -14.43 2.64
CA THR A 80 0.84 -14.56 3.28
C THR A 80 -0.22 -13.66 2.62
N LEU A 81 0.15 -12.43 2.27
CA LEU A 81 -0.74 -11.48 1.59
C LEU A 81 -1.05 -11.89 0.15
N ASP A 82 -0.04 -12.40 -0.57
CA ASP A 82 -0.15 -12.84 -1.97
C ASP A 82 -0.97 -14.13 -2.09
N ASP A 83 -0.71 -15.13 -1.23
CA ASP A 83 -1.49 -16.37 -1.14
C ASP A 83 -2.98 -16.10 -0.83
N ALA A 84 -3.28 -15.01 -0.09
CA ALA A 84 -4.63 -14.55 0.17
C ALA A 84 -5.28 -13.79 -1.02
N GLY A 85 -4.58 -13.69 -2.16
CA GLY A 85 -5.04 -13.01 -3.37
C GLY A 85 -5.10 -11.49 -3.25
N ARG A 86 -4.45 -10.90 -2.23
CA ARG A 86 -4.51 -9.46 -1.92
C ARG A 86 -3.35 -8.65 -2.48
N VAL A 87 -2.33 -9.30 -3.05
CA VAL A 87 -1.29 -8.62 -3.83
C VAL A 87 -1.68 -8.58 -5.31
N LYS A 88 -1.39 -7.47 -5.98
CA LYS A 88 -1.67 -7.27 -7.41
C LYS A 88 -0.40 -6.77 -8.08
N TYR A 89 0.16 -7.60 -8.96
CA TYR A 89 1.33 -7.28 -9.77
C TYR A 89 0.87 -6.73 -11.12
N LEU A 90 1.12 -5.44 -11.37
CA LEU A 90 0.66 -4.74 -12.56
C LEU A 90 1.85 -4.18 -13.34
N SER A 91 1.96 -4.54 -14.61
CA SER A 91 2.93 -3.98 -15.54
C SER A 91 2.22 -2.95 -16.40
N VAL A 92 2.78 -1.75 -16.49
CA VAL A 92 2.22 -0.69 -17.33
C VAL A 92 3.30 -0.12 -18.25
N PRO A 93 2.94 0.23 -19.49
CA PRO A 93 3.87 0.88 -20.40
C PRO A 93 4.19 2.28 -19.88
N GLY A 94 5.48 2.59 -19.72
CA GLY A 94 5.91 3.91 -19.28
C GLY A 94 7.33 3.94 -18.78
N LYS A 95 7.90 5.15 -18.67
CA LYS A 95 9.12 5.41 -17.91
C LYS A 95 8.77 5.55 -16.42
N HIS A 96 9.76 5.84 -15.58
CA HIS A 96 9.56 6.05 -14.15
C HIS A 96 8.42 7.03 -13.86
N LEU A 97 7.37 6.57 -13.16
CA LEU A 97 6.14 7.31 -12.85
C LEU A 97 5.30 7.76 -14.06
N GLY A 98 5.66 7.33 -15.27
CA GLY A 98 4.97 7.66 -16.52
C GLY A 98 3.76 6.78 -16.78
N ILE A 99 2.76 6.80 -15.89
CA ILE A 99 1.50 6.06 -16.04
C ILE A 99 0.46 6.88 -16.80
N SER A 100 -0.23 6.26 -17.75
CA SER A 100 -1.29 6.93 -18.51
C SER A 100 -2.54 7.16 -17.65
N ARG A 101 -3.37 8.14 -18.01
CA ARG A 101 -4.65 8.38 -17.31
C ARG A 101 -5.59 7.18 -17.42
N ASP A 102 -5.55 6.47 -18.55
CA ASP A 102 -6.38 5.29 -18.77
C ASP A 102 -5.92 4.11 -17.90
N ASP A 103 -4.60 3.91 -17.79
CA ASP A 103 -4.04 2.93 -16.87
C ASP A 103 -4.35 3.28 -15.41
N MET A 104 -4.24 4.55 -15.01
CA MET A 104 -4.63 5.00 -13.67
C MET A 104 -6.10 4.66 -13.36
N LYS A 105 -7.01 4.98 -14.29
CA LYS A 105 -8.44 4.68 -14.13
C LYS A 105 -8.71 3.18 -14.06
N LYS A 106 -7.98 2.39 -14.84
CA LYS A 106 -8.16 0.94 -14.92
C LYS A 106 -7.56 0.20 -13.73
N HIS A 107 -6.39 0.62 -13.29
CA HIS A 107 -5.53 -0.15 -12.38
C HIS A 107 -5.47 0.41 -10.96
N VAL A 108 -5.69 1.71 -10.77
CA VAL A 108 -5.57 2.36 -9.45
C VAL A 108 -6.94 2.76 -8.90
N ALA A 109 -7.75 3.47 -9.70
CA ALA A 109 -9.03 3.99 -9.25
C ALA A 109 -9.97 2.95 -8.59
N PRO A 110 -10.06 1.68 -9.03
CA PRO A 110 -10.93 0.69 -8.40
C PRO A 110 -10.63 0.42 -6.92
N TYR A 111 -9.42 0.72 -6.45
CA TYR A 111 -9.01 0.51 -5.05
C TYR A 111 -9.23 1.77 -4.17
N LEU A 112 -9.62 2.89 -4.78
CA LEU A 112 -9.80 4.17 -4.09
C LEU A 112 -11.27 4.56 -3.91
N VAL A 113 -12.18 3.82 -4.55
CA VAL A 113 -13.62 4.01 -4.38
C VAL A 113 -14.07 3.16 -3.20
N ASP A 114 -14.80 3.77 -2.27
CA ASP A 114 -15.42 3.03 -1.17
C ASP A 114 -16.30 1.92 -1.73
N LYS A 115 -16.17 0.71 -1.20
CA LYS A 115 -17.13 -0.35 -1.46
C LYS A 115 -18.46 0.07 -0.83
N LEU A 116 -19.33 0.69 -1.62
CA LEU A 116 -20.74 0.85 -1.25
C LEU A 116 -21.28 -0.55 -0.93
N PRO A 117 -21.97 -0.75 0.21
CA PRO A 117 -22.48 -2.06 0.56
C PRO A 117 -23.42 -2.57 -0.54
N ALA A 118 -23.13 -3.77 -1.04
CA ALA A 118 -23.98 -4.48 -1.99
C ALA A 118 -25.22 -5.01 -1.25
N ASN A 119 -26.18 -4.13 -0.94
CA ASN A 119 -27.59 -4.41 -0.69
C ASN A 119 -28.28 -3.14 -0.18
N ILE A 120 -28.83 -2.33 -1.10
CA ILE A 120 -29.99 -1.49 -0.81
C ILE A 120 -30.92 -1.60 -2.04
N ASP A 121 -31.78 -2.62 -2.03
CA ASP A 121 -33.06 -2.57 -2.76
C ASP A 121 -34.03 -1.69 -1.95
N GLU A 122 -33.86 -0.37 -1.99
CA GLU A 122 -34.85 0.61 -1.51
C GLU A 122 -34.77 1.84 -2.42
N PRO A 123 -35.91 2.43 -2.83
CA PRO A 123 -35.93 3.53 -3.77
C PRO A 123 -35.36 4.80 -3.13
N VAL A 124 -34.28 5.33 -3.72
CA VAL A 124 -33.66 6.59 -3.30
C VAL A 124 -34.65 7.74 -3.51
N SER A 125 -35.15 8.29 -2.40
CA SER A 125 -35.76 9.62 -2.36
C SER A 125 -34.71 10.68 -2.06
N ASN A 126 -34.88 11.84 -2.69
CA ASN A 126 -33.92 12.93 -2.82
C ASN A 126 -33.28 13.42 -1.51
N SER A 127 -31.95 13.56 -1.59
CA SER A 127 -31.09 14.57 -0.95
C SER A 127 -31.35 14.93 0.52
N ARG A 128 -30.39 14.57 1.39
CA ARG A 128 -29.90 15.45 2.46
C ARG A 128 -28.59 14.90 3.05
N GLY A 129 -27.56 15.74 2.97
CA GLY A 129 -26.52 15.95 3.98
C GLY A 129 -25.76 14.74 4.53
N PHE A 130 -24.44 14.74 4.32
CA PHE A 130 -23.49 14.02 5.16
C PHE A 130 -23.81 14.24 6.64
N SER A 131 -24.03 13.16 7.40
CA SER A 131 -23.93 13.16 8.85
C SER A 131 -23.00 12.02 9.23
N SER A 132 -21.93 12.38 9.93
CA SER A 132 -20.92 11.44 10.41
C SER A 132 -21.26 11.02 11.85
N ALA A 133 -20.90 9.80 12.23
CA ALA A 133 -21.13 9.22 13.56
C ALA A 133 -20.40 9.93 14.73
N TRP A 134 -19.79 11.09 14.48
CA TRP A 134 -19.18 11.98 15.48
C TRP A 134 -20.20 12.97 16.08
N ASP A 135 -21.38 13.14 15.47
CA ASP A 135 -22.40 14.12 15.89
C ASP A 135 -23.25 13.69 17.11
N VAL A 136 -23.05 12.50 17.67
CA VAL A 136 -23.90 11.95 18.76
C VAL A 136 -23.24 12.06 20.15
N GLY A 137 -22.02 12.58 20.26
CA GLY A 137 -21.24 12.53 21.52
C GLY A 137 -21.09 13.82 22.33
N ALA A 138 -21.36 15.00 21.77
CA ALA A 138 -20.94 16.27 22.38
C ALA A 138 -22.11 17.06 22.98
N ASN A 139 -22.69 16.57 24.08
CA ASN A 139 -23.29 17.45 25.10
C ASN A 139 -23.51 16.71 26.43
N LYS A 140 -22.39 16.40 27.11
CA LYS A 140 -22.34 16.29 28.58
C LYS A 140 -20.89 16.13 29.06
N VAL A 141 -20.56 16.90 30.11
CA VAL A 141 -19.37 16.80 30.99
C VAL A 141 -18.12 17.47 30.39
N GLU A 142 -17.83 18.72 30.78
CA GLU A 142 -17.02 19.17 31.94
C GLU A 142 -15.52 19.32 31.58
N GLN A 143 -15.15 20.59 31.45
CA GLN A 143 -13.86 21.26 31.56
C GLN A 143 -12.62 20.41 31.94
N THR A 144 -11.70 20.22 30.99
CA THR A 144 -10.23 20.36 31.18
C THR A 144 -9.55 20.69 29.86
N ASP A 145 -8.62 21.64 29.89
CA ASP A 145 -7.83 22.12 28.77
C ASP A 145 -6.99 21.03 28.11
N ASP A 146 -6.98 20.96 26.77
CA ASP A 146 -5.75 20.78 25.98
C ASP A 146 -6.02 20.94 24.46
N VAL A 147 -5.08 21.59 23.81
CA VAL A 147 -5.08 22.11 22.42
C VAL A 147 -5.24 21.00 21.36
N PRO A 148 -6.09 21.16 20.31
CA PRO A 148 -6.04 20.27 19.17
C PRO A 148 -5.15 20.81 18.02
N LEU A 149 -4.16 19.97 17.74
CA LEU A 149 -3.43 19.77 16.48
C LEU A 149 -4.20 20.15 15.21
N LEU A 150 -3.53 20.97 14.40
CA LEU A 150 -3.84 21.22 13.01
C LEU A 150 -3.75 19.92 12.21
N SER A 151 -4.87 19.51 11.59
CA SER A 151 -4.86 18.54 10.49
C SER A 151 -4.43 19.27 9.21
N PRO A 152 -3.31 18.88 8.56
CA PRO A 152 -2.99 19.31 7.22
C PRO A 152 -3.79 18.46 6.22
N PHE A 153 -3.96 18.94 4.99
CA PHE A 153 -4.70 18.33 3.88
C PHE A 153 -6.19 18.71 3.77
N ARG A 154 -6.40 19.97 3.39
CA ARG A 154 -7.54 20.39 2.57
C ARG A 154 -6.98 20.72 1.18
N ILE A 155 -7.31 19.91 0.17
CA ILE A 155 -7.06 20.23 -1.23
C ILE A 155 -8.37 20.80 -1.76
N GLU A 156 -8.40 22.12 -1.99
CA GLU A 156 -9.49 22.77 -2.71
C GLU A 156 -9.19 22.69 -4.21
N LEU A 157 -10.06 21.99 -4.94
CA LEU A 157 -10.12 22.04 -6.40
C LEU A 157 -10.94 23.28 -6.76
N ASN A 158 -10.29 24.29 -7.33
CA ASN A 158 -10.97 25.33 -8.07
C ASN A 158 -10.75 25.12 -9.57
N GLU A 159 -11.81 25.45 -10.31
CA GLU A 159 -12.04 25.27 -11.75
C GLU A 159 -10.93 25.79 -12.68
#